data_AF-A0A1F3N4E8-F1
#
_entry.id   AF-A0A1F3N4E8-F1
#
_cell.length_a   1.000
_cell.length_b   1.000
_cell.length_c   1.000
_cell.angle_alpha   90.00
_cell.angle_beta   90.00
_cell.angle_gamma   90.00
#
_symmetry.space_group_name_H-M   'P 1'
#
loop_
_entity.id
_entity.type
_entity.pdbx_description
1 polymer ?
#
loop_
_entity_poly.entity_id
_entity_poly.type
_entity_poly.pdbx_seq_one_letter_code
_entity_poly.pdbx_strand_id
1 'polypeptide(L)' 'MEKKKAEITITKGGPIHAKGLFTFRDSSGHEETKEHDIYLCRCGGSSNKPFCDGTHRKIGIKE' A
#
# COMPACT_ATOMS: atom_id res chain seq x y z
N MET A 1 24.03 4.14 13.72
CA MET A 1 22.90 4.70 12.93
C MET A 1 21.98 3.55 12.58
N GLU A 2 20.88 3.41 13.29
CA GLU A 2 19.94 2.30 13.08
C GLU A 2 19.14 2.55 11.80
N LYS A 3 19.25 1.65 10.83
CA LYS A 3 18.45 1.73 9.60
C LYS A 3 16.98 1.54 10.00
N LYS A 4 16.14 2.58 9.87
CA LYS A 4 14.67 2.44 10.01
C LYS A 4 14.23 1.35 9.02
N LYS A 5 13.89 0.18 9.53
CA LYS A 5 13.39 -0.92 8.71
C LYS A 5 12.00 -0.54 8.20
N ALA A 6 11.75 -0.80 6.92
CA ALA A 6 10.40 -0.77 6.39
C ALA A 6 9.62 -1.95 6.97
N GLU A 7 8.39 -1.71 7.40
CA GLU A 7 7.47 -2.71 7.91
C GLU A 7 6.33 -2.89 6.91
N ILE A 8 5.98 -4.15 6.62
CA ILE A 8 4.87 -4.50 5.74
C ILE A 8 3.94 -5.44 6.50
N THR A 9 2.69 -5.03 6.65
CA THR A 9 1.65 -5.79 7.35
C THR A 9 0.51 -6.10 6.40
N ILE A 10 0.16 -7.39 6.28
CA ILE A 10 -0.99 -7.83 5.49
C ILE A 10 -2.21 -7.86 6.42
N THR A 11 -3.18 -6.99 6.19
CA THR A 11 -4.38 -6.93 7.03
C THR A 11 -5.43 -7.95 6.59
N LYS A 12 -6.08 -8.62 7.55
CA LYS A 12 -7.13 -9.60 7.28
C LYS A 12 -8.32 -8.94 6.57
N GLY A 13 -8.66 -9.43 5.38
CA GLY A 13 -9.74 -8.86 4.56
C GLY A 13 -9.53 -7.41 4.14
N GLY A 14 -8.29 -6.92 4.21
CA GLY A 14 -7.98 -5.51 3.99
C GLY A 14 -6.72 -5.27 3.14
N PRO A 15 -6.27 -4.01 3.06
CA PRO A 15 -5.11 -3.59 2.31
C PRO A 15 -3.79 -4.09 2.92
N ILE A 16 -2.70 -3.90 2.19
CA ILE A 16 -1.35 -4.02 2.74
C ILE A 16 -1.00 -2.68 3.39
N HIS A 17 -0.67 -2.69 4.68
CA HIS A 17 -0.17 -1.52 5.39
C HIS A 17 1.36 -1.55 5.32
N ALA A 18 1.95 -0.58 4.63
CA ALA A 18 3.40 -0.43 4.58
C ALA A 18 3.80 0.85 5.31
N LYS A 19 4.78 0.74 6.21
CA LYS A 19 5.28 1.82 7.03
C LYS A 19 6.79 1.97 6.87
N GLY A 20 7.26 3.18 6.57
CA GLY A 20 8.68 3.47 6.39
C GLY A 20 8.93 4.41 5.22
N LEU A 21 10.14 4.31 4.68
CA LEU A 21 10.59 5.04 3.50
C LEU A 21 10.43 4.14 2.27
N PHE A 22 9.65 4.59 1.29
CA PHE A 22 9.36 3.85 0.07
C PHE A 22 9.62 4.70 -1.17
N THR A 23 10.13 4.07 -2.22
CA THR A 23 10.23 4.67 -3.56
C THR A 23 9.24 3.97 -4.47
N PHE A 24 8.32 4.75 -5.03
CA PHE A 24 7.41 4.31 -6.08
C PHE A 24 8.07 4.56 -7.41
N ARG A 25 8.03 3.57 -8.30
CA ARG A 25 8.47 3.69 -9.68
C ARG A 25 7.35 3.27 -10.59
N ASP A 26 7.03 4.11 -11.56
CA ASP A 26 6.04 3.78 -12.59
C ASP A 26 6.70 3.28 -13.88
N SER A 27 5.86 2.88 -14.84
CA SER A 27 6.29 2.38 -16.15
C SER A 27 6.97 3.42 -17.03
N SER A 28 6.77 4.71 -16.76
CA SER A 28 7.45 5.80 -17.47
C SER A 28 8.87 6.05 -16.94
N GLY A 29 9.20 5.45 -15.79
CA GLY A 29 10.48 5.64 -15.11
C GLY A 29 10.47 6.80 -14.13
N HIS A 30 9.32 7.43 -13.87
CA HIS A 30 9.20 8.42 -12.83
C HIS A 30 9.26 7.75 -11.46
N GLU A 31 10.07 8.32 -10.57
CA GLU A 31 10.32 7.82 -9.22
C GLU A 31 9.91 8.86 -8.18
N GLU A 32 9.12 8.43 -7.20
CA GLU A 32 8.65 9.27 -6.10
C GLU A 32 8.98 8.61 -4.76
N THR A 33 9.73 9.28 -3.89
CA THR A 33 10.09 8.74 -2.56
C THR A 33 9.24 9.39 -1.48
N LYS A 34 8.65 8.57 -0.59
CA LYS A 34 7.79 9.01 0.52
C LYS A 34 8.15 8.30 1.82
N GLU A 35 8.15 9.05 2.93
CA GLU A 35 8.33 8.52 4.29
C GLU A 35 7.02 8.67 5.09
N HIS A 36 6.07 7.74 4.91
CA HIS A 36 4.85 7.70 5.71
C HIS A 36 4.16 6.32 5.60
N ASP A 37 3.17 6.11 6.47
CA ASP A 37 2.25 4.98 6.40
C ASP A 37 1.40 5.05 5.13
N ILE A 38 1.41 3.97 4.35
CA ILE A 38 0.62 3.80 3.13
C ILE A 38 -0.21 2.53 3.21
N TYR A 39 -1.36 2.57 2.53
CA TYR A 39 -2.23 1.41 2.38
C TYR A 39 -2.35 1.07 0.90
N LEU A 40 -1.84 -0.11 0.52
CA LEU A 40 -1.89 -0.59 -0.86
C LEU A 40 -3.11 -1.48 -1.07
N CYS A 41 -3.76 -1.30 -2.21
CA CYS A 41 -4.91 -2.10 -2.59
C CYS A 41 -4.50 -3.55 -2.80
N ARG A 42 -5.17 -4.45 -2.08
CA ARG A 42 -5.06 -5.90 -2.24
C ARG A 42 -6.31 -6.54 -2.84
N CYS A 43 -7.41 -5.79 -2.89
CA CYS A 43 -8.74 -6.30 -3.21
C CYS A 43 -9.12 -6.18 -4.69
N GLY A 44 -8.26 -5.58 -5.53
CA GLY A 44 -8.50 -5.32 -6.96
C GLY A 44 -9.51 -4.21 -7.28
N GLY A 45 -10.44 -3.91 -6.37
CA GLY A 45 -11.55 -2.97 -6.58
C GLY A 45 -11.23 -1.48 -6.41
N SER A 46 -10.03 -1.09 -5.96
CA SER A 46 -9.73 0.33 -5.75
C SER A 46 -9.76 1.12 -7.06
N SER A 47 -10.35 2.31 -7.03
CA SER A 47 -10.28 3.28 -8.13
C SER A 47 -9.01 4.13 -8.07
N ASN A 48 -8.31 4.14 -6.93
CA ASN A 48 -7.06 4.88 -6.71
C ASN A 48 -5.84 3.96 -6.65
N LYS A 49 -5.75 2.99 -7.56
CA LYS A 49 -4.61 2.04 -7.59
C LYS A 49 -3.28 2.79 -7.79
N PRO A 50 -2.19 2.35 -7.13
CA PRO A 50 -2.04 1.14 -6.31
C PRO A 50 -2.56 1.28 -4.87
N PHE A 51 -3.10 2.43 -4.47
CA PHE A 51 -3.53 2.71 -3.11
C PHE A 51 -4.92 2.16 -2.80
N CYS A 52 -5.17 1.93 -1.51
CA CYS A 52 -6.47 1.56 -1.00
C CYS A 52 -7.37 2.78 -0.83
N ASP A 53 -8.60 2.70 -1.34
CA ASP A 53 -9.64 3.73 -1.24
C ASP A 53 -10.83 3.30 -0.34
N GLY A 54 -10.70 2.15 0.32
CA GLY A 54 -11.76 1.59 1.17
C GLY A 54 -12.72 0.64 0.46
N THR A 55 -12.60 0.43 -0.86
CA THR A 55 -13.50 -0.46 -1.63
C THR A 55 -13.52 -1.90 -1.10
N HIS A 56 -12.43 -2.38 -0.49
CA HIS A 56 -12.36 -3.70 0.14
C HIS A 56 -13.47 -3.95 1.17
N ARG A 57 -13.92 -2.90 1.87
CA ARG A 57 -15.00 -3.00 2.88
C ARG A 57 -16.36 -3.27 2.23
N LYS A 58 -16.56 -2.84 0.99
CA LYS A 58 -17.81 -3.01 0.25
C LYS A 58 -17.90 -4.38 -0.42
N ILE A 59 -16.79 -4.86 -0.98
CA ILE A 59 -16.76 -6.13 -1.72
C ILE A 59 -16.55 -7.36 -0.83
N GLY A 60 -16.21 -7.18 0.44
CA GLY A 60 -16.17 -8.26 1.43
C GLY A 60 -15.12 -9.33 1.14
N ILE A 61 -13.90 -8.93 0.77
CA ILE A 61 -12.80 -9.88 0.56
C ILE A 61 -12.47 -10.63 1.86
N LYS A 62 -12.42 -11.96 1.77
CA LYS A 62 -12.05 -12.85 2.87
C LYS A 62 -10.68 -13.42 2.58
N GLU A 63 -9.68 -12.78 3.19
CA GLU A 63 -8.24 -13.09 3.16
C GLU A 63 -7.52 -12.92 1.83
#